data_AF-C3YC69-F1
#
_entry.id   AF-C3YC69-F1
#
_cell.length_a   1.000
_cell.length_b   1.000
_cell.length_c   1.000
_cell.angle_alpha   90.00
_cell.angle_beta   90.00
_cell.angle_gamma   90.00
#
_symmetry.space_group_name_H-M   'P 1'
#
loop_
_entity.id
_entity.type
_entity.pdbx_description
1 polymer ?
#
loop_
_entity_poly.entity_id
_entity_poly.type
_entity_poly.pdbx_seq_one_letter_code
_entity_poly.pdbx_strand_id
1 'polypeptide(L)'
;MATVASLPASLRLTNINTYFFTDRIVDIIEKNPLGLPLFLYLPFQNVHEPLQVPKRFEDMYANVQNENRRIFLGMVSAMDEAIGNVTMAMKKAGLWDNTLLIFTADNGGWPLFSGNNFPLRGGKITLWEGGTRAAAFVHGKMLQKTGYTSDEMIHAVDWFPTILAAAGGTADPSIDGVSQLDTLVSGQPSPRTEFVYNIDDVFPTKQGAIRVGDYKLIEGYAGKPDTWIRPDNLTDSHHDIGDPITGTWLFNLKDDPTEHHNLADTMPDKLKEMQAKLEDYRKTMVPAIWPKNDPKGNPKHWDGAWSPGWC
;
A
#
# COMPACT_ATOMS: atom_id res chain seq x y z
N MET A 1 9.62 -35.10 -4.78
CA MET A 1 8.23 -34.64 -4.59
C MET A 1 7.61 -35.41 -3.44
N ALA A 2 7.62 -34.84 -2.24
CA ALA A 2 6.84 -35.35 -1.11
C ALA A 2 5.47 -34.67 -1.16
N THR A 3 4.42 -35.47 -1.28
CA THR A 3 3.03 -35.00 -1.37
C THR A 3 2.55 -34.54 0.01
N VAL A 4 1.78 -33.44 0.03
CA VAL A 4 1.25 -32.70 1.21
C VAL A 4 0.22 -33.52 2.04
N ALA A 5 0.19 -34.86 1.89
CA ALA A 5 -0.95 -35.68 2.30
C ALA A 5 -0.86 -36.32 3.71
N SER A 6 0.14 -36.02 4.54
CA SER A 6 0.33 -36.71 5.83
C SER A 6 0.37 -35.83 7.08
N LEU A 7 -0.07 -34.57 7.02
CA LEU A 7 -0.10 -33.70 8.21
C LEU A 7 -1.41 -33.87 9.03
N PRO A 8 -1.34 -33.90 10.38
CA PRO A 8 -2.48 -33.96 11.29
C PRO A 8 -3.56 -32.90 11.01
N ALA A 9 -4.81 -33.16 11.37
CA ALA A 9 -5.92 -32.22 11.14
C ALA A 9 -5.72 -30.83 11.79
N SER A 10 -4.97 -30.76 12.90
CA SER A 10 -4.58 -29.49 13.54
C SER A 10 -3.60 -28.65 12.71
N LEU A 11 -2.87 -29.27 11.77
CA LEU A 11 -1.96 -28.61 10.82
C LEU A 11 -2.65 -28.26 9.48
N ARG A 12 -3.94 -28.54 9.31
CA ARG A 12 -4.67 -28.17 8.07
C ARG A 12 -5.11 -26.71 8.05
N LEU A 13 -5.17 -26.05 9.21
CA LEU A 13 -5.41 -24.60 9.33
C LEU A 13 -4.12 -23.77 9.17
N THR A 14 -2.94 -24.39 9.32
CA THR A 14 -1.62 -23.73 9.35
C THR A 14 -0.93 -23.61 7.98
N ASN A 15 -1.55 -24.10 6.90
CA ASN A 15 -0.92 -24.13 5.56
C ASN A 15 -1.18 -22.88 4.71
N ILE A 16 -1.47 -21.75 5.34
CA ILE A 16 -1.54 -20.46 4.67
C ILE A 16 -0.57 -19.52 5.33
N ASN A 17 0.27 -18.89 4.51
CA ASN A 17 1.38 -18.04 4.95
C ASN A 17 0.93 -16.98 5.97
N THR A 18 -0.29 -16.45 5.86
CA THR A 18 -0.90 -15.53 6.84
C THR A 18 -0.79 -16.04 8.28
N TYR A 19 -1.20 -17.30 8.53
CA TYR A 19 -1.25 -17.86 9.88
C TYR A 19 0.13 -18.31 10.34
N PHE A 20 0.97 -18.80 9.43
CA PHE A 20 2.37 -19.10 9.76
C PHE A 20 3.12 -17.85 10.26
N PHE A 21 2.97 -16.72 9.56
CA PHE A 21 3.57 -15.45 10.00
C PHE A 21 2.93 -14.94 11.30
N THR A 22 1.61 -15.07 11.44
CA THR A 22 0.88 -14.68 12.65
C THR A 22 1.37 -15.45 13.87
N ASP A 23 1.44 -16.77 13.79
CA ASP A 23 1.89 -17.64 14.89
C ASP A 23 3.33 -17.30 15.29
N ARG A 24 4.19 -17.02 14.32
CA ARG A 24 5.58 -16.62 14.60
C ARG A 24 5.66 -15.28 15.32
N ILE A 25 4.84 -14.30 14.92
CA ILE A 25 4.79 -12.99 15.58
C ILE A 25 4.22 -13.10 16.99
N VAL A 26 3.15 -13.88 17.19
CA VAL A 26 2.60 -14.17 18.52
C VAL A 26 3.66 -14.80 19.42
N ASP A 27 4.43 -15.77 18.91
CA ASP A 27 5.54 -16.38 19.66
C ASP A 27 6.62 -15.36 20.07
N ILE A 28 6.96 -14.43 19.17
CA ILE A 28 7.91 -13.34 19.48
C ILE A 28 7.35 -12.42 20.57
N ILE A 29 6.07 -12.06 20.48
CA ILE A 29 5.38 -11.20 21.46
C ILE A 29 5.35 -11.86 22.84
N GLU A 30 4.94 -13.13 22.91
CA GLU A 30 4.83 -13.85 24.19
C GLU A 30 6.19 -14.09 24.86
N LYS A 31 7.27 -14.16 24.07
CA LYS A 31 8.65 -14.33 24.57
C LYS A 31 9.39 -13.01 24.77
N ASN A 32 8.80 -11.87 24.42
CA ASN A 32 9.47 -10.58 24.56
C ASN A 32 9.70 -10.25 26.04
N PRO A 33 10.94 -9.95 26.46
CA PRO A 33 11.21 -9.54 27.84
C PRO A 33 10.43 -8.27 28.21
N LEU A 34 9.83 -8.26 29.40
CA LEU A 34 9.15 -7.06 29.91
C LEU A 34 10.14 -5.88 29.96
N GLY A 35 9.74 -4.75 29.40
CA GLY A 35 10.53 -3.51 29.38
C GLY A 35 11.48 -3.35 28.20
N LEU A 36 11.66 -4.36 27.34
CA LEU A 36 12.39 -4.20 26.07
C LEU A 36 11.44 -3.65 24.99
N PRO A 37 11.70 -2.46 24.40
CA PRO A 37 10.92 -1.96 23.28
C PRO A 37 11.00 -2.92 22.08
N LEU A 38 9.87 -3.12 21.41
CA LEU A 38 9.74 -4.06 20.31
C LEU A 38 9.34 -3.31 19.03
N PHE A 39 10.08 -3.55 17.95
CA PHE A 39 9.69 -3.17 16.60
C PHE A 39 9.30 -4.42 15.81
N LEU A 40 8.07 -4.45 15.28
CA LEU A 40 7.57 -5.52 14.45
C LEU A 40 7.18 -4.98 13.07
N TYR A 41 7.75 -5.59 12.03
CA TYR A 41 7.32 -5.41 10.66
C TYR A 41 6.67 -6.71 10.17
N LEU A 42 5.37 -6.65 9.86
CA LEU A 42 4.57 -7.79 9.44
C LEU A 42 3.99 -7.56 8.03
N PRO A 43 4.78 -7.81 6.98
CA PRO A 43 4.31 -7.71 5.60
C PRO A 43 3.51 -8.95 5.24
N PHE A 44 2.19 -8.89 5.42
CA PHE A 44 1.32 -9.97 4.96
C PHE A 44 1.46 -10.18 3.46
N GLN A 45 1.47 -11.43 3.03
CA GLN A 45 1.25 -11.76 1.61
C GLN A 45 -0.19 -11.42 1.19
N ASN A 46 -1.13 -11.48 2.14
CA ASN A 46 -2.52 -11.10 1.90
C ASN A 46 -2.61 -9.63 1.51
N VAL A 47 -3.42 -9.24 0.53
CA VAL A 47 -4.35 -10.06 -0.28
C VAL A 47 -3.87 -10.21 -1.72
N HIS A 48 -2.55 -10.28 -1.92
CA HIS A 48 -1.93 -10.44 -3.23
C HIS A 48 -2.29 -11.79 -3.87
N GLU A 49 -2.31 -11.85 -5.21
CA GLU A 49 -2.44 -13.09 -5.96
C GLU A 49 -1.31 -14.10 -5.62
N PRO A 50 -1.53 -15.42 -5.74
CA PRO A 50 -2.75 -16.10 -6.21
C PRO A 50 -3.92 -16.04 -5.21
N LEU A 51 -5.14 -16.01 -5.74
CA LEU A 51 -6.37 -15.96 -4.92
C LEU A 51 -6.60 -17.30 -4.22
N GLN A 52 -6.24 -17.38 -2.93
CA GLN A 52 -6.27 -18.60 -2.14
C GLN A 52 -6.64 -18.29 -0.68
N VAL A 53 -7.63 -19.01 -0.15
CA VAL A 53 -8.10 -18.83 1.24
C VAL A 53 -8.75 -20.11 1.76
N PRO A 54 -8.80 -20.39 3.09
CA PRO A 54 -9.56 -21.51 3.61
C PRO A 54 -11.04 -21.34 3.32
N LYS A 55 -11.70 -22.45 3.01
CA LYS A 55 -13.11 -22.47 2.60
C LYS A 55 -14.03 -21.72 3.57
N ARG A 56 -13.77 -21.79 4.89
CA ARG A 56 -14.55 -21.08 5.91
C ARG A 56 -14.67 -19.57 5.68
N PHE A 57 -13.64 -18.93 5.12
CA PHE A 57 -13.66 -17.49 4.84
C PHE A 57 -14.35 -17.18 3.52
N GLU A 58 -14.21 -18.04 2.52
CA GLU A 58 -14.97 -17.91 1.28
C GLU A 58 -16.48 -18.05 1.55
N ASP A 59 -16.86 -18.98 2.43
CA ASP A 59 -18.26 -19.27 2.79
C ASP A 59 -18.95 -18.09 3.49
N MET A 60 -18.20 -17.17 4.12
CA MET A 60 -18.75 -15.93 4.68
C MET A 60 -19.37 -15.02 3.62
N TYR A 61 -19.02 -15.22 2.35
CA TYR A 61 -19.41 -14.39 1.22
C TYR A 61 -20.18 -15.18 0.16
N ALA A 62 -20.91 -16.23 0.56
CA ALA A 62 -21.65 -17.12 -0.35
C ALA A 62 -22.66 -16.40 -1.27
N ASN A 63 -23.10 -15.19 -0.91
CA ASN A 63 -23.98 -14.35 -1.73
C ASN A 63 -23.26 -13.59 -2.86
N VAL A 64 -21.92 -13.50 -2.81
CA VAL A 64 -21.11 -12.84 -3.84
C VAL A 64 -20.95 -13.78 -5.04
N GLN A 65 -21.54 -13.36 -6.17
CA GLN A 65 -21.61 -14.19 -7.38
C GLN A 65 -20.25 -14.38 -8.05
N ASN A 66 -19.45 -13.31 -8.14
CA ASN A 66 -18.10 -13.37 -8.68
C ASN A 66 -17.19 -14.18 -7.75
N GLU A 67 -16.76 -15.36 -8.20
CA GLU A 67 -15.92 -16.28 -7.42
C GLU A 67 -14.59 -15.66 -7.00
N ASN A 68 -13.90 -14.99 -7.93
CA ASN A 68 -12.61 -14.35 -7.61
C ASN A 68 -12.80 -13.25 -6.56
N ARG A 69 -13.89 -12.47 -6.63
CA ARG A 69 -14.20 -11.46 -5.61
C ARG A 69 -14.55 -12.11 -4.27
N ARG A 70 -15.29 -13.22 -4.27
CA ARG A 70 -15.63 -13.97 -3.07
C ARG A 70 -14.38 -14.50 -2.36
N ILE A 71 -13.44 -15.07 -3.10
CA ILE A 71 -12.14 -15.54 -2.56
C ILE A 71 -11.33 -14.35 -2.02
N PHE A 72 -11.23 -13.25 -2.78
CA PHE A 72 -10.52 -12.03 -2.36
C PHE A 72 -11.06 -11.47 -1.04
N LEU A 73 -12.39 -11.36 -0.90
CA LEU A 73 -13.03 -10.92 0.35
C LEU A 73 -12.72 -11.87 1.51
N GLY A 74 -12.72 -13.18 1.24
CA GLY A 74 -12.25 -14.17 2.20
C GLY A 74 -10.80 -13.92 2.64
N MET A 75 -9.90 -13.59 1.72
CA MET A 75 -8.49 -13.30 2.03
C MET A 75 -8.34 -12.05 2.89
N VAL A 76 -9.19 -11.03 2.67
CA VAL A 76 -9.25 -9.83 3.51
C VAL A 76 -9.70 -10.20 4.93
N SER A 77 -10.76 -11.00 5.07
CA SER A 77 -11.22 -11.49 6.38
C SER A 77 -10.16 -12.32 7.11
N ALA A 78 -9.41 -13.15 6.40
CA ALA A 78 -8.34 -13.93 6.99
C ALA A 78 -7.19 -13.04 7.51
N MET A 79 -6.87 -11.95 6.81
CA MET A 79 -5.91 -10.95 7.26
C MET A 79 -6.43 -10.18 8.48
N ASP A 80 -7.70 -9.80 8.48
CA ASP A 80 -8.35 -9.13 9.62
C ASP A 80 -8.31 -10.00 10.89
N GLU A 81 -8.66 -11.29 10.79
CA GLU A 81 -8.55 -12.24 11.89
C GLU A 81 -7.09 -12.37 12.40
N ALA A 82 -6.12 -12.45 11.48
CA ALA A 82 -4.70 -12.51 11.82
C ALA A 82 -4.22 -11.26 12.58
N ILE A 83 -4.62 -10.06 12.15
CA ILE A 83 -4.34 -8.80 12.86
C ILE A 83 -5.02 -8.82 14.24
N GLY A 84 -6.26 -9.32 14.33
CA GLY A 84 -6.95 -9.55 15.59
C GLY A 84 -6.15 -10.42 16.55
N ASN A 85 -5.60 -11.53 16.08
CA ASN A 85 -4.77 -12.45 16.88
C ASN A 85 -3.50 -11.77 17.40
N VAL A 86 -2.78 -11.02 16.54
CA VAL A 86 -1.59 -10.27 16.94
C VAL A 86 -1.94 -9.22 18.01
N THR A 87 -2.98 -8.43 17.80
CA THR A 87 -3.37 -7.38 18.77
C THR A 87 -3.86 -7.97 20.10
N MET A 88 -4.53 -9.13 20.10
CA MET A 88 -4.87 -9.86 21.32
C MET A 88 -3.62 -10.35 22.07
N ALA A 89 -2.63 -10.89 21.37
CA ALA A 89 -1.36 -11.31 21.96
C ALA A 89 -0.62 -10.11 22.60
N MET A 90 -0.57 -8.97 21.91
CA MET A 90 0.02 -7.72 22.44
C MET A 90 -0.69 -7.26 23.73
N LYS A 91 -2.02 -7.39 23.80
CA LYS A 91 -2.81 -7.07 25.01
C LYS A 91 -2.49 -8.02 26.15
N LYS A 92 -2.48 -9.33 25.89
CA LYS A 92 -2.18 -10.38 26.87
C LYS A 92 -0.76 -10.25 27.44
N ALA A 93 0.21 -9.86 26.59
CA ALA A 93 1.59 -9.62 26.98
C ALA A 93 1.80 -8.26 27.70
N GLY A 94 0.76 -7.42 27.82
CA GLY A 94 0.86 -6.11 28.48
C GLY A 94 1.58 -5.04 27.63
N LEU A 95 1.80 -5.27 26.34
CA LEU A 95 2.52 -4.34 25.44
C LEU A 95 1.58 -3.31 24.79
N TRP A 96 0.29 -3.61 24.69
CA TRP A 96 -0.68 -2.84 23.90
C TRP A 96 -0.80 -1.37 24.31
N ASP A 97 -0.73 -1.08 25.60
CA ASP A 97 -0.92 0.26 26.13
C ASP A 97 0.18 1.25 25.74
N ASN A 98 1.36 0.73 25.39
CA ASN A 98 2.50 1.52 24.92
C ASN A 98 2.91 1.12 23.48
N THR A 99 1.90 0.82 22.65
CA THR A 99 2.11 0.44 21.23
C THR A 99 1.55 1.52 20.30
N LEU A 100 2.35 1.89 19.29
CA LEU A 100 1.89 2.58 18.09
C LEU A 100 1.71 1.54 16.98
N LEU A 101 0.45 1.21 16.66
CA LEU A 101 0.10 0.36 15.54
C LEU A 101 -0.07 1.24 14.29
N ILE A 102 0.66 0.89 13.23
CA ILE A 102 0.49 1.48 11.90
C ILE A 102 0.04 0.35 10.97
N PHE A 103 -1.09 0.53 10.31
CA PHE A 103 -1.55 -0.31 9.22
C PHE A 103 -1.48 0.49 7.91
N THR A 104 -0.93 -0.11 6.87
CA THR A 104 -0.93 0.46 5.52
C THR A 104 -0.94 -0.66 4.49
N ALA A 105 -1.66 -0.48 3.39
CA ALA A 105 -1.40 -1.23 2.16
C ALA A 105 -0.12 -0.69 1.49
N ASP A 106 0.51 -1.51 0.64
CA ASP A 106 1.72 -1.16 -0.13
C ASP A 106 1.38 -0.37 -1.40
N ASN A 107 0.23 -0.65 -2.02
CA ASN A 107 -0.31 0.03 -3.18
C ASN A 107 -1.85 -0.10 -3.22
N GLY A 108 -2.47 0.55 -4.22
CA GLY A 108 -3.87 0.31 -4.57
C GLY A 108 -4.15 -1.14 -4.96
N GLY A 109 -5.40 -1.58 -4.84
CA GLY A 109 -5.81 -2.94 -5.22
C GLY A 109 -5.67 -3.17 -6.72
N TRP A 110 -5.35 -4.41 -7.13
CA TRP A 110 -5.31 -4.79 -8.54
C TRP A 110 -6.70 -5.27 -9.01
N PRO A 111 -7.39 -4.54 -9.90
CA PRO A 111 -8.73 -4.94 -10.34
C PRO A 111 -8.77 -6.24 -11.13
N LEU A 112 -7.67 -6.60 -11.81
CA LEU A 112 -7.52 -7.89 -12.49
C LEU A 112 -7.59 -9.09 -11.52
N PHE A 113 -7.20 -8.89 -10.26
CA PHE A 113 -7.24 -9.88 -9.20
C PHE A 113 -8.24 -9.48 -8.10
N SER A 114 -9.36 -8.89 -8.51
CA SER A 114 -10.51 -8.57 -7.64
C SER A 114 -10.27 -7.51 -6.56
N GLY A 115 -9.13 -6.81 -6.57
CA GLY A 115 -8.97 -5.56 -5.83
C GLY A 115 -9.96 -4.51 -6.35
N ASN A 116 -10.39 -3.59 -5.49
CA ASN A 116 -11.30 -2.54 -5.90
C ASN A 116 -10.95 -1.24 -5.17
N ASN A 117 -10.83 -0.16 -5.94
CA ASN A 117 -10.38 1.15 -5.45
C ASN A 117 -11.48 2.20 -5.54
N PHE A 118 -12.71 1.82 -5.90
CA PHE A 118 -13.82 2.75 -6.05
C PHE A 118 -14.03 3.56 -4.75
N PRO A 119 -14.23 4.90 -4.83
CA PRO A 119 -14.51 5.70 -6.02
C PRO A 119 -13.27 6.30 -6.69
N LEU A 120 -12.06 5.81 -6.40
CA LEU A 120 -10.83 6.30 -7.01
C LEU A 120 -10.61 5.73 -8.40
N ARG A 121 -9.90 6.49 -9.23
CA ARG A 121 -9.56 6.13 -10.60
C ARG A 121 -8.42 5.11 -10.63
N GLY A 122 -8.52 4.10 -11.47
CA GLY A 122 -7.44 3.14 -11.73
C GLY A 122 -7.16 2.14 -10.60
N GLY A 123 -5.91 1.66 -10.52
CA GLY A 123 -5.51 0.60 -9.59
C GLY A 123 -4.01 0.34 -9.54
N LYS A 124 -3.60 -0.78 -8.92
CA LYS A 124 -2.19 -1.25 -8.92
C LYS A 124 -1.58 -1.04 -10.30
N ILE A 125 -0.29 -0.68 -10.34
CA ILE A 125 0.53 -0.33 -11.52
C ILE A 125 0.26 1.03 -12.18
N THR A 126 -0.61 1.87 -11.61
CA THR A 126 -0.97 3.17 -12.20
C THR A 126 -0.60 4.35 -11.30
N LEU A 127 -0.42 5.53 -11.88
CA LEU A 127 -0.19 6.80 -11.19
C LEU A 127 -1.49 7.50 -10.77
N TRP A 128 -2.65 6.93 -11.12
CA TRP A 128 -3.96 7.38 -10.65
C TRP A 128 -4.11 7.20 -9.12
N GLU A 129 -5.02 7.94 -8.49
CA GLU A 129 -5.24 7.85 -7.04
C GLU A 129 -5.60 6.42 -6.61
N GLY A 130 -6.34 5.66 -7.42
CA GLY A 130 -6.66 4.27 -7.11
C GLY A 130 -5.46 3.32 -7.12
N GLY A 131 -4.31 3.71 -7.70
CA GLY A 131 -3.07 2.94 -7.64
C GLY A 131 -2.13 3.32 -6.49
N THR A 132 -2.26 4.55 -6.00
CA THR A 132 -1.24 5.20 -5.14
C THR A 132 -1.79 5.67 -3.80
N ARG A 133 -3.09 5.95 -3.69
CA ARG A 133 -3.76 6.28 -2.43
C ARG A 133 -4.19 4.99 -1.72
N ALA A 134 -3.31 4.51 -0.85
CA ALA A 134 -3.48 3.27 -0.10
C ALA A 134 -4.36 3.43 1.15
N ALA A 135 -5.02 2.35 1.56
CA ALA A 135 -5.71 2.28 2.85
C ALA A 135 -4.67 2.27 3.97
N ALA A 136 -4.79 3.18 4.94
CA ALA A 136 -3.92 3.26 6.09
C ALA A 136 -4.66 3.78 7.33
N PHE A 137 -4.22 3.35 8.51
CA PHE A 137 -4.65 3.92 9.78
C PHE A 137 -3.59 3.75 10.86
N VAL A 138 -3.70 4.56 11.91
CA VAL A 138 -2.85 4.50 13.09
C VAL A 138 -3.71 4.31 14.33
N HIS A 139 -3.24 3.49 15.28
CA HIS A 139 -3.89 3.25 16.56
C HIS A 139 -2.86 3.21 17.68
N GLY A 140 -3.16 3.86 18.81
CA GLY A 140 -2.37 3.74 20.03
C GLY A 140 -2.91 4.63 21.15
N LYS A 141 -2.63 4.29 22.41
CA LYS A 141 -3.04 5.14 23.55
C LYS A 141 -2.30 6.48 23.60
N MET A 142 -1.17 6.59 22.89
CA MET A 142 -0.41 7.83 22.81
C MET A 142 -1.08 8.90 21.93
N LEU A 143 -2.06 8.54 21.11
CA LEU A 143 -2.77 9.49 20.26
C LEU A 143 -3.73 10.35 21.10
N GLN A 144 -3.68 11.67 20.96
CA GLN A 144 -4.53 12.60 21.70
C GLN A 144 -5.96 12.67 21.13
N LYS A 145 -6.11 12.39 19.84
CA LYS A 145 -7.39 12.36 19.13
C LYS A 145 -7.56 11.01 18.44
N THR A 146 -8.72 10.39 18.60
CA THR A 146 -9.04 9.08 18.01
C THR A 146 -10.45 9.08 17.41
N GLY A 147 -10.76 8.08 16.57
CA GLY A 147 -12.09 7.94 15.96
C GLY A 147 -12.41 8.98 14.89
N TYR A 148 -11.42 9.43 14.13
CA TYR A 148 -11.59 10.40 13.05
C TYR A 148 -10.75 10.03 11.82
N THR A 149 -11.12 10.58 10.67
CA THR A 149 -10.32 10.55 9.43
C THR A 149 -9.50 11.83 9.33
N SER A 150 -8.21 11.69 8.99
CA SER A 150 -7.33 12.83 8.74
C SER A 150 -7.21 13.10 7.23
N ASP A 151 -7.31 14.36 6.84
CA ASP A 151 -7.08 14.84 5.47
C ASP A 151 -5.65 15.38 5.26
N GLU A 152 -4.80 15.26 6.28
CA GLU A 152 -3.40 15.69 6.24
C GLU A 152 -2.58 14.87 5.24
N MET A 153 -1.63 15.53 4.55
CA MET A 153 -0.80 14.88 3.54
C MET A 153 0.29 14.02 4.20
N ILE A 154 0.25 12.71 4.00
CA ILE A 154 1.26 11.76 4.47
C ILE A 154 1.66 10.85 3.30
N HIS A 155 2.95 10.52 3.20
CA HIS A 155 3.49 9.65 2.16
C HIS A 155 4.24 8.45 2.76
N ALA A 156 4.39 7.35 2.01
CA ALA A 156 5.01 6.12 2.51
C ALA A 156 6.46 6.33 3.03
N VAL A 157 7.20 7.27 2.45
CA VAL A 157 8.57 7.60 2.90
C VAL A 157 8.61 8.30 4.27
N ASP A 158 7.49 8.82 4.75
CA ASP A 158 7.38 9.44 6.07
C ASP A 158 7.43 8.44 7.21
N TRP A 159 7.12 7.16 6.94
CA TRP A 159 7.09 6.16 8.00
C TRP A 159 8.45 5.98 8.66
N PHE A 160 9.55 6.03 7.91
CA PHE A 160 10.89 5.91 8.49
C PHE A 160 11.20 7.01 9.52
N PRO A 161 11.19 8.32 9.19
CA PRO A 161 11.47 9.35 10.18
C PRO A 161 10.41 9.43 11.29
N THR A 162 9.14 9.08 11.00
CA THR A 162 8.07 9.05 12.00
C THR A 162 8.29 7.98 13.05
N ILE A 163 8.57 6.74 12.62
CA ILE A 163 8.84 5.61 13.53
C ILE A 163 10.13 5.87 14.32
N LEU A 164 11.16 6.41 13.65
CA LEU A 164 12.41 6.77 14.32
C LEU A 164 12.21 7.83 15.40
N ALA A 165 11.42 8.88 15.13
CA ALA A 165 11.06 9.89 16.11
C ALA A 165 10.26 9.31 17.28
N ALA A 166 9.30 8.40 17.01
CA ALA A 166 8.54 7.70 18.05
C ALA A 166 9.43 6.83 18.95
N ALA A 167 10.53 6.30 18.41
CA ALA A 167 11.56 5.58 19.15
C ALA A 167 12.59 6.49 19.84
N GLY A 168 12.44 7.81 19.78
CA GLY A 168 13.35 8.80 20.38
C GLY A 168 14.61 9.11 19.55
N GLY A 169 14.64 8.68 18.28
CA GLY A 169 15.71 8.97 17.34
C GLY A 169 15.47 10.22 16.50
N THR A 170 16.43 10.53 15.63
CA THR A 170 16.36 11.65 14.68
C THR A 170 16.85 11.18 13.32
N ALA A 171 16.06 11.41 12.28
CA ALA A 171 16.43 11.05 10.92
C ALA A 171 17.43 12.05 10.33
N ASP A 172 18.22 11.60 9.34
CA ASP A 172 19.02 12.49 8.52
C ASP A 172 18.09 13.44 7.75
N PRO A 173 18.31 14.77 7.79
CA PRO A 173 17.45 15.74 7.08
C PRO A 173 17.56 15.67 5.55
N SER A 174 18.50 14.91 4.98
CA SER A 174 18.68 14.75 3.54
C SER A 174 17.78 13.70 2.88
N ILE A 175 17.03 12.91 3.66
CA ILE A 175 16.06 11.94 3.12
C ILE A 175 14.78 12.64 2.65
N ASP A 176 14.02 12.00 1.77
CA ASP A 176 12.76 12.56 1.24
C ASP A 176 11.60 12.53 2.26
N GLY A 177 11.72 11.71 3.31
CA GLY A 177 10.70 11.54 4.34
C GLY A 177 10.74 12.67 5.38
N VAL A 178 9.57 13.05 5.89
CA VAL A 178 9.44 13.98 7.02
C VAL A 178 8.66 13.29 8.15
N SER A 179 9.02 13.59 9.41
CA SER A 179 8.32 12.99 10.54
C SER A 179 6.90 13.53 10.65
N GLN A 180 5.93 12.63 10.73
CA GLN A 180 4.51 12.90 10.90
C GLN A 180 4.07 12.69 12.35
N LEU A 181 5.01 12.55 13.29
CA LEU A 181 4.68 12.16 14.67
C LEU A 181 3.73 13.17 15.32
N ASP A 182 3.99 14.47 15.20
CA ASP A 182 3.15 15.52 15.76
C ASP A 182 1.78 15.62 15.06
N THR A 183 1.76 15.39 13.74
CA THR A 183 0.53 15.27 12.95
C THR A 183 -0.35 14.15 13.49
N LEU A 184 0.23 12.96 13.71
CA LEU A 184 -0.50 11.78 14.15
C LEU A 184 -0.91 11.84 15.62
N VAL A 185 0.01 12.25 16.51
CA VAL A 185 -0.20 12.24 17.96
C VAL A 185 -1.05 13.41 18.42
N SER A 186 -0.74 14.62 17.95
CA SER A 186 -1.30 15.88 18.46
C SER A 186 -2.25 16.56 17.47
N GLY A 187 -2.42 16.02 16.26
CA GLY A 187 -3.28 16.61 15.24
C GLY A 187 -2.76 17.94 14.68
N GLN A 188 -1.44 18.15 14.69
CA GLN A 188 -0.84 19.32 14.04
C GLN A 188 -0.95 19.21 12.51
N PRO A 189 -0.88 20.34 11.77
CA PRO A 189 -0.78 20.28 10.31
C PRO A 189 0.44 19.47 9.88
N SER A 190 0.30 18.70 8.80
CA SER A 190 1.40 17.95 8.23
C SER A 190 2.53 18.88 7.80
N PRO A 191 3.80 18.56 8.14
CA PRO A 191 4.94 19.27 7.57
C PRO A 191 5.14 18.97 6.08
N ARG A 192 4.49 17.92 5.53
CA ARG A 192 4.59 17.57 4.12
C ARG A 192 3.64 18.43 3.30
N THR A 193 4.20 19.14 2.33
CA THR A 193 3.46 19.98 1.39
C THR A 193 3.53 19.47 -0.05
N GLU A 194 4.46 18.58 -0.36
CA GLU A 194 4.61 17.98 -1.68
C GLU A 194 5.27 16.59 -1.61
N PHE A 195 5.09 15.80 -2.66
CA PHE A 195 5.83 14.56 -2.91
C PHE A 195 5.72 14.15 -4.39
N VAL A 196 6.72 13.38 -4.85
CA VAL A 196 6.70 12.72 -6.15
C VAL A 196 6.10 11.33 -5.98
N TYR A 197 5.14 10.95 -6.83
CA TYR A 197 4.60 9.59 -6.86
C TYR A 197 5.61 8.63 -7.47
N ASN A 198 6.09 8.97 -8.67
CA ASN A 198 7.21 8.32 -9.36
C ASN A 198 7.65 9.16 -10.56
N ILE A 199 8.88 8.94 -11.03
CA ILE A 199 9.33 9.35 -12.36
C ILE A 199 10.07 8.16 -12.97
N ASP A 200 9.65 7.75 -14.16
CA ASP A 200 10.22 6.58 -14.85
C ASP A 200 10.45 6.92 -16.32
N ASP A 201 11.71 6.83 -16.73
CA ASP A 201 12.20 7.09 -18.08
C ASP A 201 12.65 5.83 -18.81
N VAL A 202 12.48 4.64 -18.21
CA VAL A 202 12.98 3.36 -18.72
C VAL A 202 11.86 2.41 -19.18
N PHE A 203 10.76 2.29 -18.45
CA PHE A 203 9.66 1.39 -18.81
C PHE A 203 8.67 2.09 -19.75
N PRO A 204 8.12 1.41 -20.78
CA PRO A 204 8.26 1.68 -22.22
C PRO A 204 7.86 3.09 -22.73
N THR A 205 7.33 3.95 -21.87
CA THR A 205 6.92 5.33 -22.13
C THR A 205 7.26 6.18 -20.91
N LYS A 206 7.95 7.30 -21.12
CA LYS A 206 8.25 8.26 -20.05
C LYS A 206 6.98 8.61 -19.28
N GLN A 207 7.04 8.52 -17.96
CA GLN A 207 5.94 8.84 -17.07
C GLN A 207 6.44 9.60 -15.84
N GLY A 208 5.60 10.46 -15.28
CA GLY A 208 5.90 11.12 -14.02
C GLY A 208 4.66 11.71 -13.38
N ALA A 209 4.61 11.69 -12.06
CA ALA A 209 3.56 12.35 -11.31
C ALA A 209 4.06 12.97 -10.01
N ILE A 210 3.50 14.12 -9.66
CA ILE A 210 3.84 14.89 -8.46
C ILE A 210 2.57 15.46 -7.84
N ARG A 211 2.54 15.54 -6.52
CA ARG A 211 1.54 16.30 -5.75
C ARG A 211 2.21 17.47 -5.05
N VAL A 212 1.58 18.65 -5.16
CA VAL A 212 2.00 19.88 -4.48
C VAL A 212 0.75 20.54 -3.92
N GLY A 213 0.62 20.53 -2.59
CA GLY A 213 -0.60 20.91 -1.88
C GLY A 213 -1.80 20.10 -2.38
N ASP A 214 -2.81 20.82 -2.86
CA ASP A 214 -4.06 20.25 -3.36
C ASP A 214 -3.94 19.75 -4.82
N TYR A 215 -2.87 20.12 -5.54
CA TYR A 215 -2.77 19.82 -6.97
C TYR A 215 -1.92 18.58 -7.25
N LYS A 216 -2.38 17.76 -8.19
CA LYS A 216 -1.66 16.62 -8.75
C LYS A 216 -1.45 16.80 -10.23
N LEU A 217 -0.21 16.62 -10.67
CA LEU A 217 0.17 16.54 -12.09
C LEU A 217 0.52 15.09 -12.43
N ILE A 218 0.07 14.62 -13.58
CA ILE A 218 0.52 13.39 -14.23
C ILE A 218 0.94 13.73 -15.66
N GLU A 219 2.09 13.23 -16.08
CA GLU A 219 2.60 13.34 -17.45
C GLU A 219 2.95 11.96 -18.02
N GLY A 220 2.69 11.80 -19.32
CA GLY A 220 3.07 10.59 -20.05
C GLY A 220 2.05 9.47 -19.86
N TYR A 221 2.51 8.25 -19.62
CA TYR A 221 1.64 7.09 -19.42
C TYR A 221 1.23 6.97 -17.95
N ALA A 222 -0.05 7.18 -17.65
CA ALA A 222 -0.55 7.07 -16.27
C ALA A 222 -0.83 5.63 -15.82
N GLY A 223 -0.82 4.66 -16.74
CA GLY A 223 -1.12 3.26 -16.45
C GLY A 223 -2.57 2.86 -16.74
N LYS A 224 -2.80 1.54 -16.87
CA LYS A 224 -4.13 0.91 -16.98
C LYS A 224 -4.37 -0.03 -15.78
N PRO A 225 -5.60 -0.14 -15.27
CA PRO A 225 -6.82 0.52 -15.75
C PRO A 225 -6.82 2.03 -15.43
N ASP A 226 -7.50 2.81 -16.25
CA ASP A 226 -7.59 4.28 -16.16
C ASP A 226 -9.04 4.76 -15.98
N THR A 227 -9.91 3.88 -15.51
CA THR A 227 -11.33 4.13 -15.25
C THR A 227 -11.69 3.83 -13.79
N TRP A 228 -12.92 4.16 -13.39
CA TRP A 228 -13.44 3.93 -12.05
C TRP A 228 -14.17 2.59 -11.98
N ILE A 229 -13.44 1.55 -11.59
CA ILE A 229 -13.99 0.18 -11.59
C ILE A 229 -14.98 0.03 -10.44
N ARG A 230 -16.26 0.11 -10.76
CA ARG A 230 -17.37 -0.04 -9.82
C ARG A 230 -17.41 -1.46 -9.24
N PRO A 231 -17.71 -1.62 -7.96
CA PRO A 231 -17.94 -2.94 -7.38
C PRO A 231 -19.27 -3.52 -7.87
N ASP A 232 -19.34 -4.85 -7.98
CA ASP A 232 -20.46 -5.60 -8.56
C ASP A 232 -21.84 -5.30 -7.94
N ASN A 233 -21.89 -4.77 -6.72
CA ASN A 233 -23.13 -4.42 -6.02
C ASN A 233 -23.70 -3.04 -6.41
N LEU A 234 -22.98 -2.25 -7.22
CA LEU A 234 -23.49 -1.00 -7.78
C LEU A 234 -23.97 -1.26 -9.21
N THR A 235 -25.29 -1.27 -9.40
CA THR A 235 -25.96 -1.72 -10.64
C THR A 235 -26.19 -0.64 -11.69
N ASP A 236 -25.75 0.59 -11.45
CA ASP A 236 -26.02 1.71 -12.36
C ASP A 236 -25.16 1.60 -13.62
N SER A 237 -25.77 1.83 -14.78
CA SER A 237 -25.19 1.64 -16.12
C SER A 237 -24.20 2.73 -16.55
N HIS A 238 -23.42 3.26 -15.61
CA HIS A 238 -22.42 4.29 -15.91
C HIS A 238 -21.20 3.65 -16.59
N HIS A 239 -20.98 4.03 -17.84
CA HIS A 239 -19.78 3.70 -18.59
C HIS A 239 -18.82 4.88 -18.56
N ASP A 240 -17.79 4.79 -17.74
CA ASP A 240 -16.73 5.80 -17.73
C ASP A 240 -15.84 5.61 -18.96
N ILE A 241 -15.65 6.70 -19.71
CA ILE A 241 -14.74 6.72 -20.86
C ILE A 241 -13.35 7.06 -20.31
N GLY A 242 -12.40 6.14 -20.48
CA GLY A 242 -11.00 6.37 -20.11
C GLY A 242 -10.37 7.48 -20.93
N ASP A 243 -9.29 8.05 -20.41
CA ASP A 243 -8.53 9.08 -21.11
C ASP A 243 -7.63 8.47 -22.20
N PRO A 244 -7.00 9.30 -23.05
CA PRO A 244 -5.90 8.86 -23.89
C PRO A 244 -4.84 8.11 -23.09
N ILE A 245 -4.21 7.12 -23.72
CA ILE A 245 -3.18 6.27 -23.07
C ILE A 245 -2.04 7.13 -22.51
N THR A 246 -1.63 8.17 -23.24
CA THR A 246 -0.65 9.15 -22.77
C THR A 246 -1.19 10.55 -22.84
N GLY A 247 -0.82 11.39 -21.87
CA GLY A 247 -1.34 12.75 -21.79
C GLY A 247 -0.69 13.58 -20.69
N THR A 248 -1.30 14.73 -20.44
CA THR A 248 -0.97 15.64 -19.35
C THR A 248 -2.27 15.92 -18.60
N TRP A 249 -2.27 15.64 -17.30
CA TRP A 249 -3.42 15.83 -16.45
C TRP A 249 -3.06 16.65 -15.23
N LEU A 250 -3.92 17.61 -14.90
CA LEU A 250 -3.84 18.42 -13.70
C LEU A 250 -5.16 18.27 -12.93
N PHE A 251 -5.10 17.82 -11.69
CA PHE A 251 -6.28 17.70 -10.82
C PHE A 251 -6.10 18.52 -9.56
N ASN A 252 -7.21 19.03 -9.02
CA ASN A 252 -7.27 19.51 -7.64
C ASN A 252 -7.90 18.41 -6.79
N LEU A 253 -7.09 17.68 -6.03
CA LEU A 253 -7.52 16.50 -5.26
C LEU A 253 -8.34 16.85 -4.02
N LYS A 254 -8.35 18.11 -3.59
CA LYS A 254 -9.21 18.55 -2.49
C LYS A 254 -10.66 18.62 -2.93
N ASP A 255 -10.90 19.15 -4.13
CA ASP A 255 -12.24 19.31 -4.69
C ASP A 255 -12.67 18.11 -5.56
N ASP A 256 -11.70 17.41 -6.16
CA ASP A 256 -11.88 16.27 -7.04
C ASP A 256 -10.89 15.13 -6.70
N PRO A 257 -11.09 14.43 -5.57
CA PRO A 257 -10.23 13.34 -5.13
C PRO A 257 -10.29 12.10 -6.03
N THR A 258 -11.21 12.09 -6.99
CA THR A 258 -11.48 10.97 -7.89
C THR A 258 -10.94 11.22 -9.29
N GLU A 259 -10.38 12.39 -9.60
CA GLU A 259 -9.68 12.71 -10.85
C GLU A 259 -10.58 12.73 -12.11
N HIS A 260 -11.80 13.26 -11.99
CA HIS A 260 -12.76 13.36 -13.09
C HIS A 260 -12.56 14.61 -13.97
N HIS A 261 -12.03 15.69 -13.42
CA HIS A 261 -11.97 16.99 -14.08
C HIS A 261 -10.52 17.40 -14.31
N ASN A 262 -10.00 17.11 -15.52
CA ASN A 262 -8.68 17.59 -15.91
C ASN A 262 -8.69 19.11 -16.10
N LEU A 263 -7.83 19.80 -15.35
CA LEU A 263 -7.66 21.26 -15.33
C LEU A 263 -6.49 21.75 -16.19
N ALA A 264 -5.80 20.87 -16.92
CA ALA A 264 -4.61 21.22 -17.68
C ALA A 264 -4.86 22.36 -18.68
N ASP A 265 -6.01 22.35 -19.37
CA ASP A 265 -6.38 23.37 -20.37
C ASP A 265 -6.95 24.66 -19.74
N THR A 266 -7.53 24.56 -18.53
CA THR A 266 -8.22 25.67 -17.86
C THR A 266 -7.35 26.41 -16.84
N MET A 267 -6.25 25.79 -16.39
CA MET A 267 -5.29 26.37 -15.44
C MET A 267 -3.84 26.32 -15.96
N PRO A 268 -3.53 26.97 -17.10
CA PRO A 268 -2.22 26.85 -17.74
C PRO A 268 -1.05 27.34 -16.87
N ASP A 269 -1.26 28.38 -16.04
CA ASP A 269 -0.22 28.89 -15.15
C ASP A 269 0.11 27.88 -14.04
N LYS A 270 -0.91 27.25 -13.45
CA LYS A 270 -0.72 26.21 -12.43
C LYS A 270 -0.11 24.95 -13.05
N LEU A 271 -0.52 24.57 -14.26
CA LEU A 271 0.10 23.47 -14.99
C LEU A 271 1.61 23.72 -15.16
N LYS A 272 1.99 24.90 -15.64
CA LYS A 272 3.40 25.27 -15.84
C LYS A 272 4.20 25.25 -14.54
N GLU A 273 3.62 25.70 -13.43
CA GLU A 273 4.22 25.61 -12.09
C GLU A 273 4.49 24.16 -11.68
N MET A 274 3.50 23.29 -11.82
CA MET A 274 3.61 21.86 -11.49
C MET A 274 4.65 21.15 -12.37
N GLN A 275 4.68 21.47 -13.66
CA GLN A 275 5.66 20.93 -14.61
C GLN A 275 7.09 21.36 -14.27
N ALA A 276 7.27 22.63 -13.90
CA ALA A 276 8.57 23.13 -13.46
C ALA A 276 9.07 22.37 -12.22
N LYS A 277 8.20 22.12 -11.24
CA LYS A 277 8.54 21.32 -10.05
C LYS A 277 8.89 19.87 -10.40
N LEU A 278 8.10 19.21 -11.25
CA LEU A 278 8.40 17.85 -11.69
C LEU A 278 9.76 17.77 -12.43
N GLU A 279 10.07 18.78 -13.26
CA GLU A 279 11.33 18.86 -13.98
C GLU A 279 12.53 19.12 -13.04
N ASP A 280 12.34 19.86 -11.94
CA ASP A 280 13.39 20.01 -10.93
C ASP A 280 13.73 18.68 -10.26
N TYR A 281 12.74 17.83 -9.97
CA TYR A 281 12.98 16.46 -9.50
C TYR A 281 13.60 15.54 -10.57
N ARG A 282 13.27 15.73 -11.86
CA ARG A 282 13.92 14.97 -12.94
C ARG A 282 15.43 15.18 -12.97
N LYS A 283 15.89 16.40 -12.68
CA LYS A 283 17.33 16.73 -12.65
C LYS A 283 18.09 16.02 -11.52
N THR A 284 17.39 15.56 -10.48
CA THR A 284 18.01 14.85 -9.35
C THR A 284 17.95 13.33 -9.49
N MET A 285 17.30 12.80 -10.53
CA MET A 285 17.23 11.37 -10.77
C MET A 285 18.62 10.78 -10.98
N VAL A 286 18.85 9.63 -10.34
CA VAL A 286 19.98 8.76 -10.68
C VAL A 286 19.57 7.79 -11.79
N PRO A 287 20.50 7.29 -12.61
CA PRO A 287 20.18 6.31 -13.64
C PRO A 287 19.48 5.08 -13.04
N ALA A 288 18.37 4.66 -13.66
CA ALA A 288 17.65 3.47 -13.20
C ALA A 288 18.52 2.21 -13.33
N ILE A 289 18.54 1.40 -12.28
CA ILE A 289 19.24 0.12 -12.25
C ILE A 289 18.25 -0.97 -12.64
N TRP A 290 18.25 -1.36 -13.91
CA TRP A 290 17.38 -2.40 -14.47
C TRP A 290 18.19 -3.49 -15.19
N PRO A 291 18.91 -4.36 -14.44
CA PRO A 291 19.74 -5.39 -15.03
C PRO A 291 18.89 -6.45 -15.74
N LYS A 292 19.49 -7.13 -16.72
CA LYS A 292 18.87 -8.32 -17.31
C LYS A 292 18.87 -9.45 -16.28
N ASN A 293 17.86 -10.31 -16.32
CA ASN A 293 17.83 -11.52 -15.52
C ASN A 293 19.12 -12.34 -15.71
N ASP A 294 19.85 -12.62 -14.64
CA ASP A 294 20.99 -13.55 -14.66
C ASP A 294 20.47 -15.01 -14.66
N PRO A 295 20.71 -15.80 -15.72
CA PRO A 295 20.29 -17.20 -15.76
C PRO A 295 20.83 -18.06 -14.61
N LYS A 296 21.94 -17.67 -13.98
CA LYS A 296 22.49 -18.34 -12.79
C LYS A 296 21.55 -18.26 -11.60
N GLY A 297 20.65 -17.28 -11.59
CA GLY A 297 19.63 -17.14 -10.57
C GLY A 297 18.49 -18.13 -10.64
N ASN A 298 18.47 -18.99 -11.66
CA ASN A 298 17.43 -19.99 -11.79
C ASN A 298 17.48 -20.99 -10.62
N PRO A 299 16.39 -21.18 -9.85
CA PRO A 299 16.32 -22.11 -8.72
C PRO A 299 16.70 -23.56 -9.05
N LYS A 300 16.63 -23.96 -10.32
CA LYS A 300 17.11 -25.28 -10.76
C LYS A 300 18.60 -25.52 -10.47
N HIS A 301 19.36 -24.45 -10.27
CA HIS A 301 20.78 -24.49 -9.91
C HIS A 301 21.00 -24.52 -8.38
N TRP A 302 19.94 -24.44 -7.58
CA TRP A 302 19.98 -24.20 -6.14
C TRP A 302 18.95 -25.07 -5.40
N ASP A 303 18.91 -26.36 -5.73
CA ASP A 303 18.00 -27.36 -5.12
C ASP A 303 16.50 -26.95 -5.12
N GLY A 304 16.10 -26.14 -6.10
CA GLY A 304 14.73 -25.63 -6.23
C GLY A 304 14.40 -24.41 -5.38
N ALA A 305 15.39 -23.79 -4.71
CA ALA A 305 15.22 -22.59 -3.90
C ALA A 305 15.74 -21.32 -4.60
N TRP A 306 15.15 -20.17 -4.29
CA TRP A 306 15.77 -18.88 -4.55
C TRP A 306 16.88 -18.66 -3.51
N SER A 307 18.05 -18.19 -3.91
CA SER A 307 19.21 -17.99 -3.03
C SER A 307 20.03 -16.74 -3.43
N PRO A 308 21.08 -16.35 -2.69
CA PRO A 308 21.90 -15.17 -3.01
C PRO A 308 23.08 -15.48 -3.96
N GLY A 309 23.57 -14.47 -4.69
CA GLY A 309 24.84 -14.54 -5.45
C GLY A 309 24.72 -14.40 -6.97
N TRP A 310 23.57 -13.90 -7.44
CA TRP A 310 23.27 -13.68 -8.85
C TRP A 310 22.47 -12.37 -8.96
N CYS A 311 23.16 -11.29 -9.32
CA CYS A 311 22.57 -9.98 -9.56
C CYS A 311 23.20 -9.42 -10.83
#